data_AF-A0A2P5LSN4-F1
#
_entry.id   AF-A0A2P5LSN4-F1
#
_cell.length_a   1.000
_cell.length_b   1.000
_cell.length_c   1.000
_cell.angle_alpha   90.00
_cell.angle_beta   90.00
_cell.angle_gamma   90.00
#
_symmetry.space_group_name_H-M   'P 1'
#
loop_
_entity.id
_entity.type
_entity.pdbx_description
1 polymer ?
#
loop_
_entity_poly.entity_id
_entity_poly.type
_entity_poly.pdbx_seq_one_letter_code
_entity_poly.pdbx_strand_id
1 'polypeptide(L)'
;MGSEPLLNQTQLDAFFAIALGFAFAGLIAAVYRALRHEHVQFELLLTGGGATVAAIPLLVAAGPAVIMRNTLRGRKYERRQVHFVAIATALASLWSMVIGYQLMNLLHGVMG
;
A
#
# COMPACT_ATOMS: atom_id res chain seq x y z
N MET A 1 12.80 17.26 34.91
CA MET A 1 11.94 16.33 34.14
C MET A 1 12.32 16.51 32.69
N GLY A 2 13.20 15.64 32.17
CA GLY A 2 13.60 15.69 30.77
C GLY A 2 12.39 15.41 29.89
N SER A 3 12.19 16.24 28.86
CA SER A 3 11.25 15.97 27.78
C SER A 3 11.79 14.79 26.99
N GLU A 4 11.49 13.58 27.45
CA GLU A 4 11.66 12.36 26.64
C GLU A 4 10.94 12.61 25.31
N PRO A 5 11.61 12.43 24.16
CA PRO A 5 10.98 12.65 22.87
C PRO A 5 9.74 11.75 22.74
N LEU A 6 8.60 12.34 22.35
CA LEU A 6 7.32 11.63 22.20
C LEU A 6 7.40 10.46 21.20
N LEU A 7 8.34 10.52 20.26
CA LEU A 7 8.63 9.47 19.30
C LEU A 7 10.14 9.18 19.29
N ASN A 8 10.50 7.92 19.49
CA ASN A 8 11.88 7.44 19.31
C ASN A 8 12.22 7.33 17.81
N GLN A 9 13.51 7.31 17.47
CA GLN A 9 14.04 7.14 16.11
C GLN A 9 13.40 5.96 15.38
N THR A 10 13.28 4.80 16.02
CA THR A 10 12.64 3.61 15.42
C THR A 10 11.17 3.84 15.06
N GLN A 11 10.45 4.64 15.85
CA GLN A 11 9.05 4.96 15.59
C GLN A 11 8.92 5.93 14.41
N LEU A 12 9.86 6.87 14.28
CA LEU A 12 9.95 7.76 13.12
C LEU A 12 10.26 6.97 11.84
N ASP A 13 11.22 6.04 11.90
CA ASP A 13 11.58 5.19 10.75
C ASP A 13 10.39 4.33 10.30
N ALA A 14 9.66 3.73 11.24
CA ALA A 14 8.46 2.95 10.95
C ALA A 14 7.34 3.81 10.33
N PHE A 15 7.14 5.03 10.84
CA PHE A 15 6.16 5.97 10.29
C PHE A 15 6.51 6.36 8.85
N PHE A 16 7.76 6.70 8.58
CA PHE A 16 8.22 7.02 7.23
C PHE A 16 8.14 5.81 6.29
N ALA A 17 8.47 4.60 6.75
CA ALA A 17 8.33 3.39 5.96
C ALA A 17 6.87 3.16 5.53
N ILE A 18 5.92 3.27 6.47
CA ILE A 18 4.49 3.13 6.16
C ILE A 18 4.05 4.22 5.17
N ALA A 19 4.39 5.49 5.42
CA ALA A 19 3.99 6.60 4.57
C ALA A 19 4.56 6.45 3.14
N LEU A 20 5.84 6.11 3.02
CA LEU A 20 6.53 5.94 1.75
C LEU A 20 5.99 4.73 0.97
N GLY A 21 5.79 3.59 1.65
CA GLY A 21 5.20 2.41 1.03
C GLY A 21 3.77 2.64 0.54
N PHE A 22 2.97 3.40 1.30
CA PHE A 22 1.61 3.74 0.90
C PHE A 22 1.59 4.68 -0.31
N ALA A 23 2.44 5.71 -0.31
CA ALA A 23 2.60 6.62 -1.44
C ALA A 23 3.06 5.87 -2.71
N PHE A 24 4.02 4.95 -2.57
CA PHE A 24 4.53 4.14 -3.67
C PHE A 24 3.45 3.18 -4.24
N ALA A 25 2.69 2.50 -3.37
CA ALA A 25 1.57 1.67 -3.80
C ALA A 25 0.51 2.49 -4.55
N GLY A 26 0.21 3.70 -4.06
CA GLY A 26 -0.67 4.65 -4.73
C GLY A 26 -0.15 5.09 -6.10
N LEU A 27 1.14 5.37 -6.20
CA LEU A 27 1.80 5.74 -7.46
C LEU A 27 1.70 4.61 -8.49
N ILE A 28 2.00 3.37 -8.11
CA ILE A 28 1.88 2.21 -9.01
C ILE A 28 0.45 2.06 -9.51
N ALA A 29 -0.53 2.15 -8.61
CA ALA A 29 -1.94 2.06 -8.98
C ALA A 29 -2.35 3.20 -9.94
N ALA A 30 -1.83 4.42 -9.75
CA ALA A 30 -2.08 5.57 -10.61
C ALA A 30 -1.44 5.41 -11.99
N VAL A 31 -0.19 4.95 -12.06
CA VAL A 31 0.53 4.67 -13.32
C VAL A 31 -0.20 3.59 -14.10
N TYR A 32 -0.59 2.49 -13.46
CA TYR A 32 -1.37 1.44 -14.12
C TYR A 32 -2.66 2.01 -14.73
N ARG A 33 -3.40 2.82 -13.96
CA ARG A 33 -4.63 3.47 -14.44
C ARG A 33 -4.38 4.40 -15.62
N ALA A 34 -3.28 5.16 -15.60
CA ALA A 34 -2.91 6.04 -16.71
C ALA A 34 -2.61 5.25 -17.99
N LEU A 35 -2.00 4.07 -17.88
CA LEU A 35 -1.63 3.23 -19.02
C LEU A 35 -2.77 2.34 -19.54
N ARG A 36 -3.63 1.82 -18.65
CA ARG A 36 -4.66 0.84 -18.99
C ARG A 36 -6.08 1.41 -19.02
N HIS A 37 -6.27 2.66 -18.61
CA HIS A 37 -7.58 3.29 -18.39
C HIS A 37 -8.50 2.54 -17.39
N GLU A 38 -7.96 1.53 -16.72
CA GLU A 38 -8.65 0.65 -15.79
C GLU A 38 -7.96 0.66 -14.43
N HIS A 39 -8.71 0.31 -13.39
CA HIS A 39 -8.15 0.22 -12.04
C HIS A 39 -7.54 -1.17 -11.81
N VAL A 40 -6.42 -1.22 -11.09
CA VAL A 40 -5.88 -2.48 -10.56
C VAL A 40 -6.92 -3.14 -9.66
N GLN A 41 -7.33 -4.36 -10.00
CA GLN A 41 -8.36 -5.13 -9.30
C GLN A 41 -7.85 -6.55 -9.06
N PHE A 42 -8.28 -7.18 -7.97
CA PHE A 42 -7.97 -8.60 -7.73
C PHE A 42 -8.50 -9.53 -8.82
N GLU A 43 -9.52 -9.07 -9.57
CA GLU A 43 -10.07 -9.75 -10.75
C GLU A 43 -9.02 -9.98 -11.86
N LEU A 44 -7.93 -9.18 -11.89
CA LEU A 44 -6.81 -9.42 -12.81
C LEU A 44 -6.17 -10.80 -12.58
N LEU A 45 -6.26 -11.37 -11.39
CA LEU A 45 -5.79 -12.74 -11.10
C LEU A 45 -6.68 -13.80 -11.75
N LEU A 46 -7.96 -13.49 -11.96
CA LEU A 46 -8.96 -14.41 -12.50
C LEU A 46 -8.99 -14.42 -14.03
N THR A 47 -8.33 -13.47 -14.69
CA THR A 47 -8.29 -13.37 -16.17
C THR A 47 -7.56 -14.53 -16.85
N GLY A 48 -6.73 -15.28 -16.11
CA GLY A 48 -6.01 -16.45 -16.61
C GLY A 48 -4.80 -16.11 -17.50
N GLY A 49 -3.99 -17.13 -17.78
CA GLY A 49 -2.84 -17.02 -18.69
C GLY A 49 -1.71 -16.10 -18.20
N GLY A 50 -0.95 -15.53 -19.14
CA GLY A 50 0.21 -14.67 -18.83
C GLY A 50 -0.15 -13.36 -18.11
N ALA A 51 -1.39 -12.89 -18.24
CA ALA A 51 -1.87 -11.71 -17.54
C ALA A 51 -1.92 -11.93 -16.01
N THR A 52 -2.34 -13.12 -15.56
CA THR A 52 -2.32 -13.49 -14.13
C THR A 52 -0.90 -13.45 -13.55
N VAL A 53 0.09 -13.93 -14.30
CA VAL A 53 1.49 -13.95 -13.83
C VAL A 53 2.03 -12.53 -13.66
N ALA A 54 1.74 -11.62 -14.60
CA ALA A 54 2.11 -10.22 -14.50
C ALA A 54 1.29 -9.46 -13.43
N ALA A 55 0.07 -9.91 -13.14
CA ALA A 55 -0.80 -9.32 -12.13
C ALA A 55 -0.27 -9.51 -10.70
N ILE A 56 0.40 -10.64 -10.41
CA ILE A 56 0.91 -10.96 -9.07
C ILE A 56 1.85 -9.87 -8.53
N PRO A 57 3.00 -9.55 -9.16
CA PRO A 57 3.92 -8.54 -8.63
C PRO A 57 3.28 -7.15 -8.59
N LEU A 58 2.44 -6.83 -9.58
CA LEU A 58 1.68 -5.58 -9.61
C LEU A 58 0.74 -5.45 -8.42
N LEU A 59 -0.02 -6.50 -8.11
CA LEU A 59 -0.96 -6.52 -6.98
C LEU A 59 -0.25 -6.55 -5.64
N VAL A 60 0.89 -7.23 -5.54
CA VAL A 60 1.73 -7.19 -4.34
C VAL A 60 2.20 -5.76 -4.06
N ALA A 61 2.60 -5.02 -5.10
CA ALA A 61 3.05 -3.64 -4.92
C ALA A 61 1.89 -2.64 -4.72
N ALA A 62 0.78 -2.81 -5.44
CA ALA A 62 -0.39 -1.92 -5.38
C ALA A 62 -1.40 -2.30 -4.28
N GLY A 63 -1.17 -3.39 -3.55
CA GLY A 63 -2.08 -3.98 -2.55
C GLY A 63 -2.72 -2.96 -1.59
N PRO A 64 -1.94 -2.11 -0.90
CA PRO A 64 -2.49 -1.08 -0.01
C PRO A 64 -3.51 -0.15 -0.68
N ALA A 65 -3.21 0.27 -1.92
CA ALA A 65 -4.07 1.17 -2.69
C ALA A 65 -5.36 0.46 -3.16
N VAL A 66 -5.26 -0.82 -3.54
CA VAL A 66 -6.43 -1.63 -3.93
C VAL A 66 -7.35 -1.88 -2.73
N ILE A 67 -6.80 -2.26 -1.58
CA ILE A 67 -7.54 -2.47 -0.33
C ILE A 67 -8.27 -1.19 0.10
N MET A 68 -7.56 -0.06 0.15
CA MET A 68 -8.15 1.22 0.55
C MET A 68 -9.27 1.65 -0.41
N ARG A 69 -9.06 1.49 -1.73
CA ARG A 69 -10.09 1.80 -2.73
C ARG A 69 -11.34 0.94 -2.57
N ASN A 70 -11.17 -0.36 -2.35
CA ASN A 70 -12.30 -1.28 -2.15
C ASN A 70 -13.08 -0.93 -0.88
N THR A 71 -12.40 -0.55 0.19
CA THR A 71 -13.04 -0.11 1.44
C THR A 71 -13.78 1.21 1.29
N LEU A 72 -13.19 2.22 0.62
CA LEU A 72 -13.86 3.49 0.34
C LEU A 72 -15.09 3.31 -0.56
N ARG A 73 -14.98 2.43 -1.57
CA ARG A 73 -16.09 2.09 -2.47
C ARG A 73 -17.20 1.37 -1.70
N GLY A 74 -16.87 0.35 -0.91
CA GLY A 74 -17.83 -0.36 -0.06
C GLY A 74 -18.52 0.55 0.96
N ARG A 75 -17.80 1.52 1.55
CA ARG A 75 -18.41 2.51 2.45
C ARG A 75 -19.43 3.42 1.74
N LYS A 76 -19.16 3.80 0.49
CA LYS A 76 -20.04 4.66 -0.31
C LYS A 76 -21.34 3.96 -0.72
N TYR A 77 -21.28 2.65 -1.01
CA TYR A 77 -22.43 1.91 -1.55
C TYR A 77 -23.20 1.08 -0.51
N GLU A 78 -22.59 0.65 0.59
CA GLU A 78 -23.21 -0.34 1.52
C GLU A 78 -23.40 0.14 2.97
N ARG A 79 -23.08 1.39 3.33
CA ARG A 79 -23.14 1.90 4.73
C ARG A 79 -22.46 0.98 5.78
N ARG A 80 -21.52 0.12 5.37
CA ARG A 80 -20.87 -0.84 6.28
C ARG A 80 -19.94 -0.16 7.30
N GLN A 81 -19.94 -0.74 8.50
CA GLN A 81 -19.40 -0.24 9.76
C GLN A 81 -17.91 0.14 9.71
N VAL A 82 -17.54 1.14 10.52
CA VAL A 82 -16.18 1.70 10.72
C VAL A 82 -15.10 0.62 10.91
N HIS A 83 -15.45 -0.56 11.45
CA HIS A 83 -14.55 -1.70 11.62
C HIS A 83 -13.85 -2.15 10.32
N PHE A 84 -14.51 -2.10 9.16
CA PHE A 84 -13.86 -2.45 7.88
C PHE A 84 -12.76 -1.45 7.49
N VAL A 85 -12.92 -0.18 7.84
CA VAL A 85 -11.91 0.86 7.61
C VAL A 85 -10.69 0.62 8.50
N ALA A 86 -10.91 0.26 9.77
CA ALA A 86 -9.83 -0.06 10.69
C ALA A 86 -9.00 -1.27 10.20
N ILE A 87 -9.66 -2.36 9.78
CA ILE A 87 -8.98 -3.55 9.26
C ILE A 87 -8.23 -3.22 7.96
N ALA A 88 -8.88 -2.51 7.03
CA ALA A 88 -8.25 -2.11 5.77
C ALA A 88 -7.03 -1.21 6.00
N THR A 89 -7.11 -0.31 6.97
CA THR A 89 -5.99 0.56 7.34
C THR A 89 -4.87 -0.25 7.97
N ALA A 90 -5.16 -1.18 8.89
CA ALA A 90 -4.15 -2.06 9.48
C ALA A 90 -3.43 -2.90 8.42
N LEU A 91 -4.19 -3.52 7.51
CA LEU A 91 -3.63 -4.30 6.41
C LEU A 91 -2.80 -3.43 5.46
N ALA A 92 -3.31 -2.25 5.08
CA ALA A 92 -2.58 -1.31 4.25
C ALA A 92 -1.28 -0.85 4.93
N SER A 93 -1.30 -0.56 6.23
CA SER A 93 -0.12 -0.15 6.99
C SER A 93 0.93 -1.26 7.08
N LEU A 94 0.52 -2.49 7.45
CA LEU A 94 1.42 -3.64 7.52
C LEU A 94 2.12 -3.88 6.18
N TRP A 95 1.35 -3.81 5.10
CA TRP A 95 1.86 -4.06 3.75
C TRP A 95 2.75 -2.91 3.25
N SER A 96 2.37 -1.65 3.56
CA SER A 96 3.17 -0.47 3.21
C SER A 96 4.49 -0.43 3.98
N MET A 97 4.51 -0.88 5.23
CA MET A 97 5.73 -0.95 6.04
C MET A 97 6.79 -1.83 5.36
N VAL A 98 6.40 -3.03 4.87
CA VAL A 98 7.30 -3.94 4.17
C VAL A 98 7.88 -3.30 2.90
N ILE A 99 7.02 -2.67 2.09
CA ILE A 99 7.44 -1.98 0.86
C ILE A 99 8.38 -0.81 1.19
N GLY A 100 8.06 -0.02 2.21
CA GLY A 100 8.83 1.13 2.65
C GLY A 100 10.23 0.78 3.12
N TYR A 101 10.38 -0.22 3.99
CA TYR A 101 11.69 -0.70 4.43
C TYR A 101 12.53 -1.22 3.27
N GLN A 102 11.93 -1.96 2.34
CA GLN A 102 12.65 -2.46 1.18
C GLN A 102 13.18 -1.30 0.31
N LEU A 103 12.38 -0.25 0.13
CA LEU A 103 12.77 0.93 -0.63
C LEU A 103 13.86 1.74 0.09
N MET A 104 13.74 1.93 1.40
CA MET A 104 14.77 2.61 2.21
C MET A 104 16.10 1.86 2.18
N ASN A 105 16.09 0.53 2.32
CA ASN A 105 17.30 -0.30 2.19
C ASN A 105 17.91 -0.22 0.80
N LEU A 106 17.10 -0.22 -0.27
CA LEU A 106 17.60 -0.05 -1.62
C LEU A 106 18.24 1.32 -1.82
N LEU A 107 17.62 2.39 -1.32
CA LEU A 107 18.17 3.74 -1.41
C LEU A 107 19.50 3.87 -0.65
N HIS A 108 19.59 3.31 0.55
CA HIS A 108 20.85 3.28 1.30
C HIS A 108 21.93 2.44 0.60
N GLY A 109 21.56 1.27 0.04
CA GLY A 109 22.51 0.43 -0.68
C GLY A 109 22.96 0.99 -2.04
N VAL A 110 22.21 1.93 -2.62
CA VAL A 110 22.62 2.66 -3.85
C VAL A 110 23.48 3.88 -3.54
N MET A 111 23.36 4.45 -2.33
CA MET A 111 24.13 5.62 -1.88
C MET A 111 25.37 5.28 -1.03
N GLY A 112 25.57 4.01 -0.68
CA GLY A 112 26.78 3.50 0.00
C GLY A 112 27.73 2.83 -0.98
#